data_AF-A0A6P0WLP9-F1
#
_entry.id   AF-A0A6P0WLP9-F1
#
_cell.length_a   1.000
_cell.length_b   1.000
_cell.length_c   1.000
_cell.angle_alpha   90.00
_cell.angle_beta   90.00
_cell.angle_gamma   90.00
#
_symmetry.space_group_name_H-M   'P 1'
#
loop_
_entity.id
_entity.type
_entity.pdbx_description
1 polymer ?
#
loop_
_entity_poly.entity_id
_entity_poly.type
_entity_poly.pdbx_seq_one_letter_code
_entity_poly.pdbx_strand_id
1 'polypeptide(L)'
;MAIICREYGLLYLMAPRTGCTAVEEVLEKELGGELVPPQDILDENGNFRMHRRHHSLRAMFKYRLLTEEEAASLLKFSCIRNPYDSLASDYVKRAAKYQHFIANP
;
A
#
# COMPACT_ATOMS: atom_id res chain seq x y z
N MET A 1 2.96 -0.87 0.10
CA MET A 1 1.58 -1.21 0.49
C MET A 1 1.39 -2.64 0.01
N ALA A 2 1.04 -3.54 0.91
CA ALA A 2 0.86 -4.94 0.58
C ALA A 2 -0.40 -5.49 1.22
N ILE A 3 -1.11 -6.33 0.47
CA ILE A 3 -2.15 -7.21 0.99
C ILE A 3 -1.71 -8.65 0.69
N ILE A 4 -1.83 -9.52 1.68
CA ILE A 4 -1.55 -10.94 1.52
C ILE A 4 -2.86 -11.70 1.63
N CYS A 5 -3.19 -12.51 0.61
CA CYS A 5 -4.27 -13.50 0.70
C CYS A 5 -3.61 -14.88 0.81
N ARG A 6 -3.45 -15.36 2.05
CA ARG A 6 -2.65 -16.56 2.35
C ARG A 6 -3.23 -17.82 1.75
N GLU A 7 -4.56 -17.95 1.81
CA GLU A 7 -5.30 -19.08 1.25
C GLU A 7 -5.00 -19.29 -0.25
N TYR A 8 -4.86 -18.20 -1.00
CA TYR A 8 -4.67 -18.21 -2.44
C TYR A 8 -3.20 -18.02 -2.86
N GLY A 9 -2.28 -17.89 -1.90
CA GLY A 9 -0.86 -17.65 -2.17
C GLY A 9 -0.60 -16.32 -2.90
N LEU A 10 -1.34 -15.26 -2.57
CA LEU A 10 -1.29 -13.98 -3.27
C LEU A 10 -0.59 -12.88 -2.46
N LEU A 11 0.24 -12.08 -3.13
CA LEU A 11 0.82 -10.85 -2.62
C LEU A 11 0.48 -9.68 -3.55
N TYR A 12 -0.49 -8.87 -3.15
CA TYR A 12 -0.86 -7.67 -3.90
C TYR A 12 0.02 -6.49 -3.49
N LEU A 13 0.87 -6.02 -4.40
CA LEU A 13 1.69 -4.83 -4.21
C LEU A 13 0.93 -3.61 -4.71
N MET A 14 0.43 -2.80 -3.79
CA MET A 14 -0.43 -1.67 -4.17
C MET A 14 0.41 -0.49 -4.67
N ALA A 15 0.29 -0.21 -5.97
CA ALA A 15 0.86 1.00 -6.57
C ALA A 15 -0.11 2.19 -6.34
N PRO A 16 0.39 3.36 -5.90
CA PRO A 16 -0.47 4.54 -5.73
C PRO A 16 -1.14 4.96 -7.04
N ARG A 17 -2.40 5.43 -6.93
CA ARG A 17 -3.18 6.03 -8.04
C ARG A 17 -3.54 5.09 -9.20
N THR A 18 -3.39 3.78 -9.03
CA THR A 18 -3.75 2.78 -10.05
C THR A 18 -5.08 2.07 -9.81
N GLY A 19 -5.97 2.66 -8.99
CA GLY A 19 -7.22 2.01 -8.58
C GLY A 19 -7.05 1.01 -7.43
N CYS A 20 -5.90 1.04 -6.75
CA CYS A 20 -5.54 0.05 -5.75
C CYS A 20 -6.51 -0.06 -4.56
N THR A 21 -7.22 1.00 -4.20
CA THR A 21 -8.23 0.98 -3.12
C THR A 21 -9.41 0.07 -3.46
N ALA A 22 -9.85 0.05 -4.73
CA ALA A 22 -10.94 -0.84 -5.13
C ALA A 22 -10.50 -2.32 -5.09
N VAL A 23 -9.26 -2.60 -5.46
CA VAL A 23 -8.69 -3.96 -5.38
C VAL A 23 -8.49 -4.38 -3.93
N GLU A 24 -7.99 -3.48 -3.07
CA GLU A 24 -7.90 -3.68 -1.62
C GLU A 24 -9.25 -4.13 -1.03
N GLU A 25 -10.32 -3.40 -1.30
CA GLU A 25 -11.64 -3.74 -0.77
C GLU A 25 -12.13 -5.14 -1.19
N VAL A 26 -11.89 -5.54 -2.45
CA VAL A 26 -12.27 -6.87 -2.93
C VAL A 26 -11.40 -7.96 -2.29
N LEU A 27 -10.09 -7.76 -2.20
CA LEU A 27 -9.19 -8.73 -1.60
C LEU A 27 -9.51 -8.96 -0.11
N GLU A 28 -9.76 -7.89 0.64
CA GLU A 28 -10.11 -7.98 2.07
C GLU A 28 -11.47 -8.65 2.30
N LYS A 29 -12.51 -8.24 1.56
CA LYS A 29 -13.88 -8.70 1.82
C LYS A 29 -14.17 -10.10 1.27
N GLU A 30 -13.63 -10.43 0.11
CA GLU A 30 -14.02 -11.64 -0.63
C GLU A 30 -12.97 -12.75 -0.55
N LEU A 31 -11.69 -12.40 -0.33
CA LEU A 31 -10.56 -13.32 -0.44
C LEU A 31 -9.70 -13.41 0.84
N GLY A 32 -10.22 -12.88 1.96
CA GLY A 32 -9.53 -12.93 3.26
C GLY A 32 -8.18 -12.23 3.25
N GLY A 33 -8.02 -11.20 2.41
CA GLY A 33 -6.79 -10.43 2.32
C GLY A 33 -6.51 -9.65 3.59
N GLU A 34 -5.26 -9.67 4.02
CA GLU A 34 -4.78 -8.92 5.20
C GLU A 34 -3.80 -7.83 4.78
N LEU A 35 -4.02 -6.60 5.26
CA LEU A 35 -3.06 -5.50 5.15
C LEU A 35 -1.80 -5.82 5.96
N VAL A 36 -0.63 -5.66 5.31
CA VAL A 36 0.67 -5.88 5.96
C VAL A 36 1.52 -4.61 5.90
N PRO A 37 1.75 -3.91 7.02
CA PRO A 37 1.23 -4.19 8.36
C PRO A 37 -0.23 -3.68 8.51
N PRO A 38 -1.00 -4.21 9.48
CA PRO A 38 -2.40 -3.82 9.70
C PRO A 38 -2.54 -2.38 10.23
N GLN A 39 -1.50 -1.88 10.90
CA GLN A 39 -1.43 -0.56 11.52
C GLN A 39 -0.01 0.01 11.43
N ASP A 40 0.12 1.30 11.76
CA ASP A 40 1.42 1.97 11.74
C ASP A 40 2.35 1.31 12.75
N ILE A 41 3.62 1.17 12.38
CA ILE A 41 4.66 0.60 13.25
C ILE A 41 5.32 1.74 14.00
N LEU A 42 5.31 1.64 15.33
CA LEU A 42 6.01 2.50 16.26
C LEU A 42 7.14 1.70 16.93
N ASP A 43 8.15 2.38 17.47
CA ASP A 43 9.12 1.74 18.36
C ASP A 43 8.65 1.69 19.82
N GLU A 44 9.48 1.10 20.67
CA GLU A 44 9.22 0.94 22.12
C GLU A 44 9.00 2.28 22.84
N ASN A 45 9.52 3.38 22.28
CA ASN A 45 9.36 4.73 22.81
C ASN A 45 8.17 5.48 22.18
N GLY A 46 7.37 4.81 21.34
CA GLY A 46 6.24 5.39 20.63
C GLY A 46 6.62 6.24 19.41
N ASN A 47 7.89 6.25 18.99
CA ASN A 47 8.29 7.01 17.80
C ASN A 47 7.90 6.25 16.53
N PHE A 48 7.43 7.00 15.54
CA PHE A 48 7.05 6.47 14.25
C PHE A 48 8.22 5.79 13.52
N ARG A 49 7.99 4.56 13.04
CA ARG A 49 8.96 3.77 12.26
C ARG A 49 8.50 3.50 10.84
N MET A 50 7.23 3.14 10.66
CA MET A 50 6.70 2.85 9.34
C MET A 50 5.20 3.08 9.29
N HIS A 51 4.74 3.68 8.20
CA HIS A 51 3.31 3.85 7.95
C HIS A 51 2.72 2.54 7.41
N ARG A 52 1.50 2.20 7.85
CA ARG A 52 0.75 1.03 7.38
C ARG A 52 0.51 1.07 5.88
N ARG A 53 0.35 2.29 5.38
CA ARG A 53 0.25 2.62 3.95
C ARG A 53 1.58 3.20 3.43
N HIS A 54 1.85 3.08 2.14
CA HIS A 54 2.99 3.71 1.44
C HIS A 54 4.42 3.23 1.80
N HIS A 55 4.60 1.99 2.24
CA HIS A 55 5.94 1.37 2.41
C HIS A 55 6.35 0.53 1.18
N SER A 56 7.64 0.20 1.07
CA SER A 56 8.20 -0.69 0.04
C SER A 56 8.27 -2.16 0.52
N LEU A 57 8.38 -3.10 -0.41
CA LEU A 57 8.59 -4.52 -0.09
C LEU A 57 9.88 -4.74 0.74
N ARG A 58 10.95 -4.02 0.40
CA ARG A 58 12.21 -4.05 1.16
C ARG A 58 12.03 -3.59 2.61
N ALA A 59 11.14 -2.63 2.87
CA ALA A 59 10.81 -2.22 4.24
C ALA A 59 10.09 -3.34 4.99
N MET A 60 9.22 -4.12 4.32
CA MET A 60 8.54 -5.27 4.95
C MET A 60 9.54 -6.33 5.43
N PHE A 61 10.54 -6.64 4.62
CA PHE A 61 11.62 -7.56 5.02
C PHE A 61 12.41 -7.02 6.20
N LYS A 62 12.78 -5.74 6.17
CA LYS A 62 13.51 -5.07 7.25
C LYS A 62 12.78 -5.16 8.60
N TYR A 63 11.45 -5.01 8.60
CA TYR A 63 10.62 -5.08 9.80
C TYR A 63 10.06 -6.49 10.09
N ARG A 64 10.56 -7.53 9.39
CA ARG A 64 10.13 -8.94 9.56
C ARG A 64 8.62 -9.15 9.43
N LEU A 65 7.97 -8.33 8.60
CA LEU A 65 6.55 -8.48 8.28
C LEU A 65 6.29 -9.57 7.25
N LEU A 66 7.33 -9.93 6.51
CA LEU A 66 7.35 -10.94 5.46
C LEU A 66 8.81 -11.39 5.34
N THR A 67 9.07 -12.68 5.09
CA THR A 67 10.43 -13.13 4.74
C THR A 67 10.61 -13.16 3.22
N GLU A 68 11.84 -13.26 2.75
CA GLU A 68 12.11 -13.37 1.31
C GLU A 68 11.60 -14.71 0.74
N GLU A 69 11.68 -15.79 1.52
CA GLU A 69 11.18 -17.12 1.16
C GLU A 69 9.66 -17.14 1.10
N GLU A 70 9.00 -16.53 2.08
CA GLU A 70 7.54 -16.38 2.08
C GLU A 70 7.09 -15.49 0.92
N ALA A 71 7.78 -14.38 0.67
CA ALA A 71 7.50 -13.59 -0.52
C ALA A 71 7.71 -14.43 -1.79
N ALA A 72 8.75 -15.25 -1.88
CA ALA A 72 9.07 -16.07 -3.04
C ALA A 72 7.96 -17.10 -3.36
N SER A 73 7.29 -17.65 -2.36
CA SER A 73 6.20 -18.61 -2.54
C SER A 73 4.87 -17.97 -2.99
N LEU A 74 4.72 -16.64 -2.82
CA LEU A 74 3.52 -15.91 -3.21
C LEU A 74 3.59 -15.39 -4.65
N LEU A 75 2.46 -15.45 -5.35
CA LEU A 75 2.25 -14.78 -6.62
C LEU A 75 2.13 -13.27 -6.38
N LYS A 76 3.12 -12.51 -6.86
CA LYS A 76 3.10 -11.04 -6.77
C LYS A 76 2.36 -10.44 -7.95
N PHE A 77 1.46 -9.51 -7.67
CA PHE A 77 0.77 -8.73 -8.70
C PHE A 77 0.52 -7.30 -8.24
N SER A 78 0.29 -6.42 -9.22
CA SER A 78 0.04 -5.00 -8.98
C SER A 78 -0.83 -4.44 -10.10
N CYS A 79 -1.54 -3.35 -9.81
CA CYS A 79 -2.23 -2.59 -10.84
C CYS A 79 -1.30 -1.51 -11.39
N ILE A 80 -1.27 -1.38 -12.71
CA ILE A 80 -0.59 -0.29 -13.41
C ILE A 80 -1.63 0.68 -13.99
N ARG A 81 -1.20 1.91 -14.26
CA ARG A 81 -2.02 2.92 -14.95
C ARG A 81 -1.15 3.69 -15.93
N ASN A 82 -1.76 4.20 -16.99
CA ASN A 82 -1.11 5.18 -17.86
C ASN A 82 -0.49 6.30 -17.00
N PRO A 83 0.81 6.62 -17.19
CA PRO A 83 1.50 7.61 -16.37
C PRO A 83 0.88 9.01 -16.45
N TYR A 84 0.33 9.40 -17.61
CA TYR A 84 -0.33 10.69 -17.79
C TYR A 84 -1.66 10.76 -17.03
N ASP A 85 -2.44 9.69 -17.03
CA ASP A 85 -3.68 9.62 -16.25
C ASP A 85 -3.39 9.63 -14.75
N SER A 86 -2.30 8.96 -14.33
CA SER A 86 -1.84 8.98 -12.95
C SER A 86 -1.47 10.41 -12.52
N LEU A 87 -0.74 11.14 -13.39
CA LEU A 87 -0.36 12.54 -13.15
C LEU A 87 -1.58 13.46 -13.07
N ALA A 88 -2.51 13.36 -14.03
CA ALA A 88 -3.75 14.13 -14.02
C ALA A 88 -4.57 13.84 -12.76
N SER A 89 -4.64 12.57 -12.36
CA SER A 89 -5.29 12.16 -11.13
C SER A 89 -4.61 12.79 -9.90
N ASP A 90 -3.28 12.76 -9.81
CA ASP A 90 -2.53 13.40 -8.72
C ASP A 90 -2.79 14.91 -8.66
N TYR A 91 -2.73 15.60 -9.81
CA TYR A 91 -3.02 17.03 -9.91
C TYR A 91 -4.40 17.39 -9.36
N VAL A 92 -5.46 16.72 -9.84
CA VAL A 92 -6.84 16.98 -9.37
C VAL A 92 -6.97 16.74 -7.87
N LYS A 93 -6.35 15.68 -7.34
CA LYS A 93 -6.38 15.39 -5.91
C LYS A 93 -5.69 16.50 -5.11
N ARG A 94 -4.57 17.03 -5.59
CA ARG A 94 -3.86 18.12 -4.90
C ARG A 94 -4.64 19.42 -4.95
N ALA A 95 -5.15 19.78 -6.13
CA ALA A 95 -5.92 20.99 -6.35
C ALA A 95 -7.21 21.02 -5.50
N ALA A 96 -7.92 19.90 -5.40
CA ALA A 96 -9.17 19.82 -4.64
C ALA A 96 -8.96 19.57 -3.13
N LYS A 97 -8.02 18.69 -2.74
CA LYS A 97 -7.88 18.23 -1.34
C LYS A 97 -6.87 19.02 -0.52
N TYR A 98 -5.85 19.60 -1.15
CA TYR A 98 -4.80 20.37 -0.45
C TYR A 98 -4.91 21.88 -0.66
N GLN A 99 -6.03 22.36 -1.21
CA GLN A 99 -6.27 23.80 -1.43
C GLN A 99 -6.05 24.62 -0.14
N HIS A 100 -6.41 24.05 1.02
CA HIS A 100 -6.20 24.67 2.34
C HIS A 100 -4.72 24.83 2.75
N PHE A 101 -3.81 23.99 2.24
CA PHE A 101 -2.36 24.10 2.49
C PHE A 101 -1.66 25.02 1.49
N ILE A 102 -2.30 25.32 0.35
CA ILE A 102 -1.76 26.22 -0.67
C ILE A 102 -2.21 27.67 -0.41
N ALA A 103 -3.38 27.85 0.23
CA ALA A 103 -3.94 29.17 0.54
C ALA A 103 -3.30 29.89 1.75
N ASN A 104 -2.46 29.21 2.54
CA ASN A 104 -1.65 29.79 3.61
C ASN A 104 -0.22 29.25 3.52
N PRO A 105 0.70 29.94 2.82
CA PRO A 105 2.13 29.60 2.80
C PRO A 105 2.82 29.81 4.15
#